data_AF-A0A1Y4EJI5-F1
#
_entry.id   AF-A0A1Y4EJI5-F1
#
_cell.length_a   1.000
_cell.length_b   1.000
_cell.length_c   1.000
_cell.angle_alpha   90.00
_cell.angle_beta   90.00
_cell.angle_gamma   90.00
#
_symmetry.space_group_name_H-M   'P 1'
#
loop_
_entity.id
_entity.type
_entity.pdbx_description
1 polymer ?
#
loop_
_entity_poly.entity_id
_entity_poly.type
_entity_poly.pdbx_seq_one_letter_code
_entity_poly.pdbx_strand_id
1 'polypeptide(L)' 'MAWKGIKKFFRSDIEVRCEYCAHSSDFDGACVCQLGKYRTPEGECRSFSYDPLKRTPQNLPPLREYNPEDFKL' A
#
# COMPACT_ATOMS: atom_id res chain seq x y z
N MET A 1 -5.74 -7.34 22.01
CA MET A 1 -5.94 -6.19 22.91
C MET A 1 -6.56 -5.07 22.10
N ALA A 2 -7.86 -4.81 22.24
CA ALA A 2 -8.58 -3.82 21.45
C ALA A 2 -8.34 -2.42 22.04
N TRP A 3 -7.68 -1.53 21.30
CA TRP A 3 -7.46 -0.15 21.71
C TRP A 3 -8.78 0.64 21.65
N LYS A 4 -9.31 0.93 22.84
CA LYS A 4 -10.56 1.65 23.08
C LYS A 4 -10.28 3.15 23.06
N GLY A 5 -10.80 3.84 22.05
CA GLY A 5 -10.96 5.30 22.04
C GLY A 5 -9.89 6.08 21.27
N ILE A 6 -9.87 5.93 19.94
CA ILE A 6 -9.12 6.85 19.06
C ILE A 6 -10.14 7.79 18.43
N LYS A 7 -10.10 9.08 18.78
CA LYS A 7 -10.76 10.13 17.99
C LYS A 7 -10.33 9.94 16.54
N LYS A 8 -11.28 9.78 15.60
CA LYS A 8 -10.96 9.62 14.17
C LYS A 8 -10.31 10.92 13.68
N PHE A 9 -8.98 10.94 13.69
CA PHE A 9 -8.20 11.98 13.04
C PHE A 9 -8.28 11.77 11.52
N PHE A 10 -8.13 12.84 10.75
CA PHE A 10 -8.05 12.76 9.29
C PHE A 10 -7.02 11.67 8.89
N ARG A 11 -7.40 10.72 8.02
CA ARG A 11 -6.63 9.52 7.62
C ARG A 11 -6.51 8.37 8.64
N SER A 12 -7.42 8.26 9.62
CA SER A 12 -7.45 7.12 10.55
C SER A 12 -7.77 5.76 9.90
N ASP A 13 -8.21 5.76 8.64
CA ASP A 13 -8.57 4.60 7.82
C ASP A 13 -7.42 4.06 6.97
N ILE A 14 -6.25 4.72 6.97
CA ILE A 14 -5.10 4.26 6.22
C ILE A 14 -4.50 3.05 6.93
N GLU A 15 -4.45 1.93 6.21
CA GLU A 15 -3.77 0.72 6.69
C GLU A 15 -2.27 0.98 6.90
N VAL A 16 -1.79 0.62 8.09
CA VAL A 16 -0.38 0.73 8.45
C VAL A 16 0.37 -0.42 7.81
N ARG A 17 1.20 -0.12 6.82
CA ARG A 17 2.07 -1.09 6.15
C ARG A 17 3.45 -0.47 5.91
N CYS A 18 4.52 -1.23 6.12
CA CYS A 18 5.89 -0.74 5.88
C CYS A 18 6.12 -0.33 4.42
N GLU A 19 5.46 -0.98 3.46
CA GLU A 19 5.50 -0.57 2.04
C GLU A 19 5.04 0.88 1.82
N TYR A 20 4.07 1.36 2.61
CA TYR A 20 3.55 2.72 2.49
C TYR A 20 4.27 3.73 3.40
N CYS A 21 5.35 3.31 4.06
CA CYS A 21 6.06 4.16 5.00
C CYS A 21 7.07 5.05 4.28
N ALA A 22 7.06 6.36 4.51
CA ALA A 22 8.06 7.31 3.99
C ALA A 22 9.50 6.89 4.31
N HIS A 23 9.71 6.21 5.44
CA HIS A 23 11.01 5.75 5.92
C HIS A 23 11.47 4.39 5.36
N SER A 24 10.63 3.71 4.59
CA SER A 24 10.94 2.40 4.01
C SER A 24 11.57 2.53 2.63
N SER A 25 12.47 1.63 2.27
CA SER A 25 12.96 1.45 0.91
C SER A 25 12.83 -0.02 0.53
N ASP A 26 12.47 -0.29 -0.72
CA ASP A 26 12.39 -1.65 -1.21
C ASP A 26 13.80 -2.18 -1.51
N PHE A 27 14.11 -3.36 -0.97
CA PHE A 27 15.37 -4.05 -1.19
C PHE A 27 15.10 -5.56 -1.22
N ASP A 28 15.34 -6.18 -2.38
CA ASP A 28 15.21 -7.63 -2.57
C ASP A 28 13.86 -8.23 -2.09
N GLY A 29 12.76 -7.54 -2.40
CA GLY A 29 11.40 -7.95 -1.98
C GLY A 29 11.08 -7.72 -0.50
N ALA A 30 11.99 -7.12 0.27
CA ALA A 30 11.77 -6.70 1.64
C ALA A 30 11.74 -5.16 1.76
N CYS A 31 11.11 -4.68 2.83
CA CYS A 31 11.13 -3.26 3.19
C CYS A 31 12.26 -3.02 4.20
N VAL A 32 13.24 -2.20 3.85
CA VAL A 32 14.34 -1.79 4.74
C VAL A 32 14.07 -0.38 5.23
N CYS A 33 13.90 -0.21 6.54
CA CYS A 33 13.72 1.13 7.11
C CYS A 33 15.05 1.89 7.19
N GLN A 34 14.98 3.21 7.35
CA GLN A 34 16.16 4.08 7.57
C GLN A 34 17.08 3.64 8.73
N LEU A 35 16.60 2.81 9.66
CA LEU A 35 17.40 2.21 10.74
C LEU A 35 18.14 0.92 10.31
N GLY A 36 18.09 0.54 9.03
CA GLY A 36 18.69 -0.67 8.48
C GLY A 36 17.97 -1.96 8.87
N LYS A 37 16.71 -1.88 9.35
CA LYS A 37 15.94 -3.07 9.76
C LYS A 37 15.11 -3.58 8.60
N TYR A 38 15.27 -4.86 8.30
CA TYR A 38 14.39 -5.58 7.40
C TYR A 38 13.00 -5.77 8.04
N ARG A 39 11.97 -5.52 7.23
CA ARG A 39 10.56 -5.62 7.59
C ARG A 39 9.80 -6.28 6.44
N THR A 40 8.73 -6.97 6.78
CA THR A 40 7.75 -7.41 5.81
C THR A 40 7.00 -6.18 5.27
N PRO A 41 6.57 -6.19 3.99
CA PRO A 41 5.77 -5.10 3.40
C PRO A 41 4.53 -4.77 4.23
N GLU A 42 3.84 -5.78 4.75
CA GLU A 42 2.63 -5.65 5.58
C GLU A 42 2.94 -5.36 7.06
N GLY A 43 4.21 -5.17 7.41
CA GLY A 43 4.61 -4.93 8.80
C GLY A 43 4.11 -3.59 9.34
N GLU A 44 3.87 -3.54 10.64
CA GLU A 44 3.51 -2.31 11.35
C GLU A 44 4.64 -1.84 12.27
N CYS A 45 4.82 -0.53 12.40
CA CYS A 45 5.75 0.04 13.37
C CYS A 45 5.26 1.37 13.94
N ARG A 46 5.73 1.72 15.13
CA ARG A 46 5.32 2.95 15.84
C ARG A 46 5.78 4.25 15.17
N SER A 47 6.82 4.16 14.32
CA SER A 47 7.37 5.29 13.57
C SER A 47 6.81 5.35 12.14
N PHE A 48 5.68 4.70 11.88
CA PHE A 48 5.05 4.73 10.57
C PHE A 48 4.64 6.15 10.19
N SER A 49 5.00 6.54 8.98
CA SER A 49 4.61 7.80 8.36
C SER A 49 4.13 7.51 6.95
N TYR A 50 2.87 7.80 6.64
CA TYR A 50 2.27 7.46 5.36
C TYR A 50 2.84 8.31 4.21
N ASP A 51 3.36 7.65 3.18
CA ASP A 51 3.80 8.26 1.91
C ASP A 51 2.82 7.88 0.78
N PRO A 52 1.99 8.82 0.29
CA PRO A 52 1.06 8.56 -0.81
C PRO A 52 1.73 8.10 -2.11
N LEU A 53 3.00 8.48 -2.34
CA LEU A 53 3.71 8.15 -3.57
C LEU A 53 4.12 6.67 -3.62
N LYS A 54 4.16 5.99 -2.48
CA LYS A 54 4.45 4.55 -2.39
C LYS A 54 3.23 3.67 -2.60
N ARG A 55 2.04 4.27 -2.71
CA ARG A 55 0.83 3.50 -3.01
C ARG A 55 0.74 3.26 -4.50
N THR A 56 1.11 2.06 -4.92
CA THR A 56 0.88 1.62 -6.31
C THR A 56 -0.61 1.42 -6.54
N PRO A 57 -1.24 2.12 -7.51
CA PRO A 57 -2.63 1.84 -7.87
C PRO A 57 -2.77 0.41 -8.38
N GLN A 58 -3.91 -0.21 -8.10
CA GLN A 58 -4.20 -1.53 -8.67
C GLN A 58 -4.28 -1.42 -10.18
N ASN A 59 -3.60 -2.34 -10.88
CA ASN A 59 -3.70 -2.43 -12.33
C ASN A 59 -5.17 -2.66 -12.71
N LEU A 60 -5.61 -1.96 -13.76
CA LEU A 60 -6.92 -2.22 -14.34
C LEU A 60 -7.00 -3.69 -14.78
N PRO A 61 -8.19 -4.31 -14.72
CA PRO A 61 -8.39 -5.63 -15.28
C PRO A 61 -7.98 -5.64 -16.76
N PRO A 62 -7.57 -6.80 -17.30
CA PRO A 62 -7.23 -6.90 -18.72
C PRO A 62 -8.44 -6.47 -19.57
N LEU A 63 -8.15 -5.80 -20.69
CA LEU A 63 -9.17 -5.45 -21.66
C LEU A 63 -9.85 -6.73 -22.17
N ARG A 64 -11.17 -6.69 -22.32
CA ARG A 64 -11.91 -7.75 -22.97
C ARG A 64 -11.44 -7.89 -24.42
N GLU A 65 -11.30 -9.13 -24.88
CA GLU A 65 -11.09 -9.43 -26.30
C GLU A 65 -12.39 -9.20 -27.06
N TYR A 66 -12.32 -8.40 -28.14
CA TYR A 66 -13.44 -8.14 -29.03
C TYR A 66 -13.26 -8.89 -30.34
N ASN A 67 -14.35 -9.47 -30.84
CA ASN A 67 -14.42 -10.05 -32.17
C ASN A 67 -14.97 -9.01 -33.16
N PRO A 68 -14.69 -9.13 -34.47
CA PRO A 68 -15.24 -8.23 -35.49
C PRO A 68 -16.78 -8.13 -35.46
N GLU A 69 -17.46 -9.18 -35.01
CA GLU A 69 -18.92 -9.23 -34.85
C GLU A 69 -19.44 -8.29 -33.75
N ASP A 70 -18.65 -8.00 -32.71
CA ASP A 70 -19.03 -7.08 -31.62
C ASP A 70 -19.17 -5.63 -32.11
N PHE A 71 -18.69 -5.32 -33.33
CA PHE A 71 -18.70 -3.99 -33.94
C PHE A 71 -19.72 -3.85 -35.08
N LYS A 72 -20.57 -4.85 -35.32
CA LYS A 72 -21.66 -4.75 -36.32
C LYS A 72 -22.90 -4.11 -35.70
N LEU A 73 -23.49 -3.15 -36.42
CA LEU A 73 -24.73 -2.46 -36.07
C LEU A 73 -25.97 -3.29 -36.39
#